data_AF-A0AAE9ZG79-F1
#
_entry.id   AF-A0AAE9ZG79-F1
#
_cell.length_a   1.000
_cell.length_b   1.000
_cell.length_c   1.000
_cell.angle_alpha   90.00
_cell.angle_beta   90.00
_cell.angle_gamma   90.00
#
_symmetry.space_group_name_H-M   'P 1'
#
loop_
_entity.id
_entity.type
_entity.pdbx_description
1 polymer ?
#
loop_
_entity_poly.entity_id
_entity_poly.type
_entity_poly.pdbx_seq_one_letter_code
_entity_poly.pdbx_strand_id
1 'polypeptide(L)'
;MAAINFDRVNKWLMLGANIGVVLGLIILIIEVRQNAALTRTALESAKNDQLADIELSIASPAVAAAWTKSIRAPETMTDADIRMVESHLVAVTLQWDNLFQMEDSGLASRARTIRHIQNTAPYYFGSAHAKNWWRLQEQGWENTPMVEVAGPVIEALDPDFLLNYLESSRLSAPPPSSEEAVE
;
A
#
# COMPACT_ATOMS: atom_id res chain seq x y z
N MET A 1 -46.49 58.62 -4.25
CA MET A 1 -45.12 58.16 -4.00
C MET A 1 -45.16 57.15 -2.88
N ALA A 2 -45.00 55.85 -3.19
CA ALA A 2 -44.98 54.81 -2.17
C ALA A 2 -43.65 54.89 -1.42
N ALA A 3 -43.69 55.22 -0.12
CA ALA A 3 -42.52 55.16 0.74
C ALA A 3 -42.10 53.69 0.86
N ILE A 4 -40.99 53.33 0.21
CA ILE A 4 -40.35 52.04 0.42
C ILE A 4 -40.03 51.96 1.92
N ASN A 5 -40.56 50.92 2.56
CA ASN A 5 -40.42 50.71 3.99
C ASN A 5 -38.98 50.24 4.26
N PHE A 6 -38.05 51.19 4.39
CA PHE A 6 -36.59 50.97 4.49
C PHE A 6 -36.23 49.95 5.57
N ASP A 7 -36.98 49.88 6.67
CA ASP A 7 -36.79 48.89 7.73
C ASP A 7 -37.10 47.45 7.30
N ARG A 8 -38.08 47.24 6.42
CA ARG A 8 -38.34 45.91 5.84
C ARG A 8 -37.20 45.51 4.91
N VAL A 9 -36.73 46.43 4.07
CA VAL A 9 -35.61 46.17 3.15
C VAL A 9 -34.35 45.81 3.93
N ASN A 10 -34.01 46.54 5.00
CA ASN A 10 -32.85 46.26 5.83
C ASN A 10 -32.93 44.88 6.52
N LYS A 11 -34.12 44.50 7.03
CA LYS A 11 -34.34 43.16 7.62
C LYS A 11 -34.20 42.04 6.60
N TRP A 12 -34.71 42.22 5.38
CA TRP A 12 -34.54 41.25 4.29
C TRP A 12 -33.09 41.12 3.83
N LEU A 13 -32.34 42.23 3.81
CA LEU A 13 -30.91 42.21 3.51
C LEU A 13 -30.09 41.46 4.57
N MET A 14 -30.35 41.69 5.86
CA MET A 14 -29.69 40.94 6.94
C MET A 14 -30.04 39.45 6.90
N LEU A 15 -31.31 39.11 6.63
CA LEU A 15 -31.72 37.72 6.47
C LEU A 15 -31.02 37.07 5.26
N GLY A 16 -30.97 37.76 4.11
CA GLY A 16 -30.26 37.29 2.92
C GLY A 16 -28.76 37.11 3.16
N ALA A 17 -28.13 38.01 3.91
CA ALA A 17 -26.72 37.89 4.28
C ALA A 17 -26.47 36.66 5.17
N ASN A 18 -27.28 36.45 6.21
CA ASN A 18 -27.15 35.27 7.08
C ASN A 18 -27.37 33.96 6.31
N ILE A 19 -28.38 33.92 5.43
CA ILE A 19 -28.63 32.76 4.56
C ILE A 19 -27.46 32.55 3.59
N GLY A 20 -26.93 33.62 2.99
CA GLY A 20 -25.77 33.56 2.09
C GLY A 20 -24.53 32.99 2.76
N VAL A 21 -24.25 33.39 4.00
CA VAL A 21 -23.13 32.83 4.79
C VAL A 21 -23.35 31.35 5.06
N VAL A 22 -24.55 30.94 5.50
CA VAL A 22 -24.85 29.52 5.77
C VAL A 22 -24.74 28.68 4.50
N LEU A 23 -25.28 29.16 3.37
CA LEU A 23 -25.14 28.48 2.08
C LEU A 23 -23.67 28.39 1.63
N GLY A 24 -22.90 29.46 1.81
CA GLY A 24 -21.46 29.47 1.54
C GLY A 24 -20.71 28.43 2.36
N LEU A 25 -21.01 28.32 3.65
CA LEU A 25 -20.42 27.29 4.52
C LEU A 25 -20.82 25.86 4.10
N ILE A 26 -22.08 25.64 3.72
CA ILE A 26 -22.55 24.34 3.24
C ILE A 26 -21.79 23.94 1.96
N ILE A 27 -21.66 24.86 1.00
CA ILE A 27 -20.93 24.62 -0.24
C ILE A 27 -19.47 24.30 0.06
N LEU A 28 -18.81 25.08 0.91
CA LEU A 28 -17.42 24.85 1.31
C LEU A 28 -17.22 23.47 1.97
N ILE A 29 -18.14 23.04 2.84
CA ILE A 29 -18.09 21.70 3.45
C ILE A 29 -18.20 20.60 2.37
N ILE A 30 -19.08 20.78 1.38
CA ILE A 30 -19.23 19.83 0.27
C ILE A 30 -17.95 19.79 -0.58
N GLU A 31 -17.39 20.95 -0.94
CA GLU A 31 -16.15 21.05 -1.72
C GLU A 31 -14.96 20.40 -1.01
N VAL A 32 -14.79 20.64 0.29
CA VAL A 32 -13.72 19.99 1.08
C VAL A 32 -13.87 18.48 1.08
N ARG A 33 -15.10 17.96 1.23
CA ARG A 33 -15.35 16.51 1.19
C ARG A 33 -15.10 15.91 -0.19
N GLN A 34 -15.51 16.61 -1.25
CA GLN A 34 -15.25 16.17 -2.63
C GLN A 34 -13.75 16.17 -2.93
N ASN A 35 -13.03 17.21 -2.53
CA ASN A 35 -11.58 17.29 -2.69
C ASN A 35 -10.87 16.15 -1.96
N ALA A 36 -11.24 15.87 -0.70
CA ALA A 36 -10.68 14.75 0.05
C ALA A 36 -10.94 13.40 -0.64
N ALA A 37 -12.14 13.19 -1.20
CA ALA A 37 -12.48 11.98 -1.95
C ALA A 37 -11.67 11.84 -3.25
N LEU A 38 -11.50 12.93 -4.00
CA LEU A 38 -10.68 12.94 -5.22
C LEU A 38 -9.21 12.68 -4.91
N THR A 39 -8.65 13.34 -3.89
CA THR A 39 -7.28 13.12 -3.44
C THR A 39 -7.06 11.67 -3.02
N ARG A 40 -7.99 11.10 -2.25
CA ARG A 40 -7.92 9.69 -1.86
C ARG A 40 -7.90 8.77 -3.08
N THR A 41 -8.78 8.97 -4.05
CA THR A 41 -8.82 8.15 -5.28
C THR A 41 -7.52 8.27 -6.08
N ALA A 42 -6.97 9.48 -6.21
CA ALA A 42 -5.71 9.69 -6.92
C ALA A 42 -4.54 8.98 -6.24
N LEU A 43 -4.44 9.06 -4.90
CA LEU A 43 -3.42 8.37 -4.13
C LEU A 43 -3.59 6.85 -4.20
N GLU A 44 -4.82 6.35 -4.15
CA GLU A 44 -5.10 4.92 -4.31
C GLU A 44 -4.72 4.40 -5.71
N SER A 45 -4.95 5.19 -6.76
CA SER A 45 -4.51 4.88 -8.12
C SER A 45 -3.00 4.83 -8.20
N ALA A 46 -2.30 5.88 -7.75
CA ALA A 46 -0.84 5.94 -7.77
C ALA A 46 -0.20 4.76 -7.01
N LYS A 47 -0.77 4.39 -5.86
CA LYS A 47 -0.34 3.22 -5.08
C LYS A 47 -0.52 1.90 -5.83
N ASN A 48 -1.60 1.76 -6.61
CA ASN A 48 -1.85 0.57 -7.43
C ASN A 48 -0.93 0.52 -8.65
N ASP A 49 -0.69 1.65 -9.30
CA ASP A 49 0.23 1.77 -10.43
C ASP A 49 1.65 1.39 -9.99
N GLN A 50 2.10 1.88 -8.83
CA GLN A 50 3.39 1.50 -8.24
C GLN A 50 3.47 -0.01 -7.96
N LEU A 51 2.40 -0.62 -7.46
CA LEU A 51 2.39 -2.08 -7.22
C LEU A 51 2.47 -2.86 -8.54
N ALA A 52 1.74 -2.41 -9.57
CA ALA A 52 1.80 -3.04 -10.89
C ALA A 52 3.21 -2.96 -11.48
N ASP A 53 3.90 -1.83 -11.32
CA ASP A 53 5.28 -1.65 -11.78
C ASP A 53 6.27 -2.59 -11.06
N ILE A 54 6.12 -2.75 -9.74
CA ILE A 54 6.91 -3.70 -8.93
C ILE A 54 6.69 -5.14 -9.41
N GLU A 55 5.44 -5.55 -9.59
CA GLU A 55 5.12 -6.91 -10.04
C GLU A 55 5.63 -7.16 -11.47
N LEU A 56 5.52 -6.16 -12.35
CA LEU A 56 6.02 -6.25 -13.72
C LEU A 56 7.55 -6.31 -13.77
N SER A 57 8.26 -5.60 -12.89
CA SER A 57 9.72 -5.68 -12.83
C SER A 57 10.20 -7.04 -12.31
N ILE A 58 9.50 -7.64 -11.34
CA ILE A 58 9.78 -9.00 -10.86
C ILE A 58 9.60 -10.03 -11.98
N ALA A 59 8.62 -9.83 -12.87
CA ALA A 59 8.41 -10.73 -14.01
C ALA A 59 9.55 -10.71 -15.04
N SER A 60 10.49 -9.75 -14.96
CA SER A 60 11.67 -9.77 -15.82
C SER A 60 12.58 -10.97 -15.47
N PRO A 61 13.18 -11.68 -16.46
CA PRO A 61 13.93 -12.90 -16.19
C PRO A 61 15.08 -12.72 -15.19
N ALA A 62 15.79 -11.59 -15.26
CA ALA A 62 16.92 -11.31 -14.37
C ALA A 62 16.47 -11.09 -12.91
N VAL A 63 15.42 -10.30 -12.71
CA VAL A 63 14.88 -10.03 -11.37
C VAL A 63 14.20 -11.29 -10.81
N ALA A 64 13.43 -12.02 -11.63
CA ALA A 64 12.81 -13.29 -11.21
C ALA A 64 13.86 -14.30 -10.72
N ALA A 65 15.00 -14.39 -11.42
CA ALA A 65 16.11 -15.25 -11.02
C ALA A 65 16.72 -14.79 -9.68
N ALA A 66 17.00 -13.49 -9.52
CA ALA A 66 17.52 -12.93 -8.27
C ALA A 66 16.53 -13.12 -7.10
N TRP A 67 15.24 -12.86 -7.33
CA TRP A 67 14.17 -13.04 -6.36
C TRP A 67 14.04 -14.50 -5.92
N THR A 68 14.00 -15.44 -6.88
CA THR A 68 13.97 -16.88 -6.58
C THR A 68 15.20 -17.33 -5.81
N LYS A 69 16.38 -16.80 -6.18
CA LYS A 69 17.64 -17.11 -5.50
C LYS A 69 17.65 -16.60 -4.06
N SER A 70 17.08 -15.42 -3.79
CA SER A 70 16.93 -14.90 -2.42
C SER A 70 16.05 -15.77 -1.52
N ILE A 71 15.15 -16.55 -2.12
CA ILE A 71 14.27 -17.48 -1.40
C ILE A 71 14.95 -18.85 -1.23
N ARG A 72 15.62 -19.37 -2.27
CA ARG A 72 16.09 -20.76 -2.30
C ARG A 72 17.56 -20.96 -1.93
N ALA A 73 18.42 -19.97 -2.17
CA ALA A 73 19.87 -20.05 -1.95
C ALA A 73 20.48 -18.66 -1.66
N PRO A 74 19.99 -17.95 -0.62
CA PRO A 74 20.38 -16.57 -0.34
C PRO A 74 21.89 -16.40 -0.10
N GLU A 75 22.58 -17.42 0.39
CA GLU A 75 24.02 -17.45 0.65
C GLU A 75 24.88 -17.37 -0.62
N THR A 76 24.29 -17.66 -1.78
CA THR A 76 24.98 -17.64 -3.08
C THR A 76 24.71 -16.36 -3.87
N MET A 77 23.90 -15.45 -3.33
CA MET A 77 23.55 -14.20 -3.99
C MET A 77 24.78 -13.33 -4.26
N THR A 78 24.81 -12.72 -5.43
CA THR A 78 25.78 -11.69 -5.80
C THR A 78 25.28 -10.32 -5.36
N ASP A 79 26.16 -9.31 -5.32
CA ASP A 79 25.77 -7.93 -5.02
C ASP A 79 24.68 -7.41 -5.98
N ALA A 80 24.72 -7.85 -7.24
CA ALA A 80 23.69 -7.52 -8.23
C ALA A 80 22.34 -8.17 -7.87
N ASP A 81 22.36 -9.46 -7.47
CA ASP A 81 21.15 -10.15 -7.02
C ASP A 81 20.54 -9.43 -5.80
N ILE A 82 21.38 -9.08 -4.82
CA ILE A 82 20.96 -8.37 -3.60
C ILE A 82 20.32 -7.04 -3.99
N ARG A 83 21.01 -6.22 -4.80
CA ARG A 83 20.51 -4.89 -5.16
C ARG A 83 19.17 -4.93 -5.90
N MET A 84 18.97 -5.95 -6.75
CA MET A 84 17.70 -6.18 -7.45
C MET A 84 16.59 -6.55 -6.47
N VAL A 85 16.84 -7.42 -5.51
CA VAL A 85 15.82 -7.82 -4.52
C VAL A 85 15.49 -6.66 -3.58
N GLU A 86 16.52 -5.98 -3.06
CA GLU A 86 16.36 -4.84 -2.16
C GLU A 86 15.58 -3.68 -2.77
N SER A 87 15.68 -3.43 -4.09
CA SER A 87 14.88 -2.36 -4.71
C SER A 87 13.38 -2.58 -4.53
N HIS A 88 12.93 -3.85 -4.56
CA HIS A 88 11.53 -4.21 -4.39
C HIS A 88 11.12 -4.13 -2.92
N LEU A 89 11.99 -4.57 -2.00
CA LEU A 89 11.75 -4.41 -0.56
C LEU A 89 11.62 -2.93 -0.17
N VAL A 90 12.52 -2.07 -0.67
CA VAL A 90 12.43 -0.61 -0.51
C VAL A 90 11.10 -0.09 -1.08
N ALA A 91 10.74 -0.49 -2.30
CA ALA A 91 9.51 -0.01 -2.93
C ALA A 91 8.26 -0.35 -2.11
N VAL A 92 8.19 -1.55 -1.51
CA VAL A 92 7.09 -1.94 -0.62
C VAL A 92 7.11 -1.14 0.69
N THR A 93 8.27 -0.91 1.30
CA THR A 93 8.33 -0.04 2.51
C THR A 93 7.86 1.38 2.21
N LEU A 94 8.22 1.96 1.06
CA LEU A 94 7.73 3.28 0.65
C LEU A 94 6.20 3.29 0.41
N GLN A 95 5.65 2.19 -0.11
CA GLN A 95 4.20 2.03 -0.26
C GLN A 95 3.49 2.02 1.10
N TRP A 96 4.06 1.34 2.10
CA TRP A 96 3.50 1.34 3.45
C TRP A 96 3.63 2.69 4.14
N ASP A 97 4.76 3.38 3.96
CA ASP A 97 4.96 4.74 4.47
C ASP A 97 3.93 5.71 3.90
N ASN A 98 3.64 5.61 2.60
CA ASN A 98 2.58 6.38 1.97
C ASN A 98 1.20 6.11 2.61
N LEU A 99 0.89 4.86 2.95
CA LEU A 99 -0.35 4.53 3.66
C LEU A 99 -0.41 5.10 5.08
N PHE A 100 0.72 5.16 5.79
CA PHE A 100 0.77 5.84 7.09
C PHE A 100 0.55 7.34 6.94
N GLN A 101 1.13 7.98 5.92
CA GLN A 101 0.85 9.39 5.63
C GLN A 101 -0.63 9.64 5.30
N MET A 102 -1.26 8.74 4.54
CA MET A 102 -2.71 8.79 4.28
C MET A 102 -3.55 8.58 5.53
N GLU A 103 -3.10 7.73 6.45
CA GLU A 103 -3.76 7.52 7.73
C GLU A 103 -3.71 8.80 8.58
N ASP A 104 -2.52 9.40 8.71
CA ASP A 104 -2.31 10.61 9.50
C ASP A 104 -3.12 11.81 8.95
N SER A 105 -3.31 11.86 7.63
CA SER A 105 -4.16 12.85 6.97
C SER A 105 -5.67 12.51 7.00
N GLY A 106 -6.08 11.41 7.63
CA GLY A 106 -7.48 10.96 7.72
C GLY A 106 -8.08 10.41 6.41
N LEU A 107 -7.25 10.14 5.39
CA LEU A 107 -7.66 9.58 4.11
C LEU A 107 -7.71 8.03 4.13
N ALA A 108 -7.00 7.40 5.06
CA ALA A 108 -7.05 5.98 5.35
C ALA A 108 -7.31 5.72 6.84
N SER A 109 -7.76 4.52 7.17
CA SER A 109 -7.92 4.09 8.57
C SER A 109 -6.76 3.19 8.98
N ARG A 110 -6.36 3.24 10.27
CA ARG A 110 -5.33 2.35 10.84
C ARG A 110 -5.62 0.87 10.55
N ALA A 111 -6.87 0.45 10.67
CA ALA A 111 -7.28 -0.93 10.38
C ALA A 111 -7.04 -1.33 8.91
N ARG A 112 -7.20 -0.40 7.97
CA ARG A 112 -6.89 -0.63 6.55
C ARG A 112 -5.38 -0.74 6.35
N THR A 113 -4.59 0.16 6.95
CA THR A 113 -3.13 0.15 6.86
C THR A 113 -2.56 -1.17 7.39
N ILE A 114 -2.95 -1.57 8.60
CA ILE A 114 -2.55 -2.86 9.20
C ILE A 114 -2.91 -4.03 8.29
N ARG A 115 -4.14 -4.08 7.76
CA ARG A 115 -4.57 -5.16 6.87
C ARG A 115 -3.74 -5.22 5.60
N HIS A 116 -3.40 -4.08 5.02
CA HIS A 116 -2.57 -4.05 3.82
C HIS A 116 -1.16 -4.59 4.09
N ILE A 117 -0.55 -4.19 5.20
CA ILE A 117 0.76 -4.70 5.63
C ILE A 117 0.68 -6.21 5.88
N GLN A 118 -0.33 -6.69 6.60
CA GLN A 118 -0.54 -8.12 6.84
C GLN A 118 -0.70 -8.94 5.56
N ASN A 119 -1.32 -8.36 4.53
CA ASN A 119 -1.51 -9.04 3.25
C ASN A 119 -0.25 -9.04 2.37
N THR A 120 0.60 -8.02 2.47
CA THR A 120 1.76 -7.84 1.59
C THR A 120 3.05 -8.35 2.23
N ALA A 121 3.23 -8.18 3.54
CA ALA A 121 4.44 -8.56 4.25
C ALA A 121 4.87 -10.02 4.02
N PRO A 122 3.99 -11.04 4.04
CA PRO A 122 4.40 -12.42 3.77
C PRO A 122 5.07 -12.60 2.41
N TYR A 123 4.56 -11.92 1.36
CA TYR A 123 5.01 -12.12 -0.02
C TYR A 123 6.31 -11.38 -0.37
N TYR A 124 6.74 -10.44 0.46
CA TYR A 124 7.96 -9.67 0.25
C TYR A 124 9.01 -9.91 1.35
N PHE A 125 8.57 -10.14 2.58
CA PHE A 125 9.44 -10.32 3.76
C PHE A 125 9.45 -11.75 4.29
N GLY A 126 8.67 -12.67 3.73
CA GLY A 126 8.60 -14.08 4.15
C GLY A 126 9.76 -14.96 3.67
N SER A 127 10.96 -14.39 3.49
CA SER A 127 12.20 -15.13 3.21
C SER A 127 13.28 -14.76 4.23
N ALA A 128 14.19 -15.68 4.51
CA ALA A 128 15.33 -15.42 5.39
C ALA A 128 16.16 -14.18 4.94
N HIS A 129 16.36 -14.00 3.63
CA HIS A 129 17.05 -12.84 3.08
C HIS A 129 16.33 -11.53 3.41
N ALA A 130 15.02 -11.45 3.12
CA ALA A 130 14.25 -10.23 3.33
C ALA A 130 14.06 -9.88 4.81
N LYS A 131 13.93 -10.88 5.69
CA LYS A 131 13.94 -10.63 7.15
C LYS A 131 15.29 -10.09 7.63
N ASN A 132 16.40 -10.63 7.12
CA ASN A 132 17.73 -10.09 7.46
C ASN A 132 17.90 -8.66 6.93
N TRP A 133 17.42 -8.37 5.72
CA TRP A 133 17.41 -7.00 5.19
C TRP A 133 16.62 -6.06 6.09
N TRP A 134 15.41 -6.44 6.52
CA TRP A 134 14.59 -5.61 7.41
C TRP A 134 15.34 -5.25 8.71
N ARG A 135 15.99 -6.23 9.36
CA ARG A 135 16.79 -6.00 10.57
C ARG A 135 17.93 -5.00 10.36
N LEU A 136 18.47 -4.89 9.14
CA LEU A 136 19.49 -3.90 8.81
C LEU A 136 18.90 -2.50 8.55
N GLN A 137 17.62 -2.41 8.19
CA GLN A 137 16.95 -1.16 7.84
C GLN A 137 16.12 -0.56 8.98
N GLU A 138 15.63 -1.38 9.92
CA GLU A 138 14.67 -0.97 10.95
C GLU A 138 15.14 0.23 11.77
N GLN A 139 16.46 0.37 11.99
CA GLN A 139 17.04 1.51 12.69
C GLN A 139 16.72 2.85 12.00
N GLY A 140 16.68 2.87 10.66
CA GLY A 140 16.34 4.06 9.88
C GLY A 140 14.87 4.48 10.03
N TRP A 141 14.03 3.61 10.58
CA TRP A 141 12.60 3.79 10.78
C TRP A 141 12.22 3.91 12.26
N GLU A 142 13.20 4.05 13.16
CA GLU A 142 12.95 4.22 14.59
C GLU A 142 11.98 5.38 14.87
N ASN A 143 11.08 5.17 15.83
CA ASN A 143 10.05 6.13 16.23
C ASN A 143 9.04 6.49 15.13
N THR A 144 8.91 5.66 14.10
CA THR A 144 7.87 5.80 13.06
C THR A 144 6.82 4.68 13.16
N PRO A 145 5.62 4.89 12.58
CA PRO A 145 4.62 3.83 12.45
C PRO A 145 5.12 2.58 11.71
N MET A 146 6.18 2.71 10.88
CA MET A 146 6.78 1.57 10.20
C MET A 146 7.30 0.53 11.19
N VAL A 147 8.08 0.93 12.18
CA VAL A 147 8.58 0.01 13.22
C VAL A 147 7.46 -0.39 14.18
N GLU A 148 6.60 0.55 14.58
CA GLU A 148 5.49 0.27 15.51
C GLU A 148 4.51 -0.78 14.97
N VAL A 149 4.19 -0.71 13.68
CA VAL A 149 3.12 -1.51 13.07
C VAL A 149 3.67 -2.60 12.16
N ALA A 150 4.58 -2.29 11.24
CA ALA A 150 5.11 -3.28 10.29
C ALA A 150 6.17 -4.19 10.93
N GLY A 151 7.00 -3.65 11.84
CA GLY A 151 8.04 -4.40 12.55
C GLY A 151 7.53 -5.71 13.18
N PRO A 152 6.54 -5.67 14.09
CA PRO A 152 5.98 -6.88 14.70
C PRO A 152 5.37 -7.87 13.69
N VAL A 153 4.80 -7.37 12.59
CA VAL A 153 4.25 -8.23 11.52
C VAL A 153 5.38 -8.99 10.83
N ILE A 154 6.45 -8.30 10.44
CA ILE A 154 7.62 -8.90 9.78
C ILE A 154 8.33 -9.89 10.72
N GLU A 155 8.53 -9.51 11.98
CA GLU A 155 9.17 -10.38 12.98
C GLU A 155 8.43 -11.70 13.15
N ALA A 156 7.09 -11.65 13.17
CA ALA A 156 6.22 -12.82 13.30
C ALA A 156 6.14 -13.71 12.05
N LEU A 157 6.64 -13.26 10.88
CA LEU A 157 6.61 -14.09 9.67
C LEU A 157 7.50 -15.33 9.81
N ASP A 158 7.01 -16.45 9.29
CA ASP A 158 7.82 -17.62 9.04
C ASP A 158 8.88 -17.30 7.96
N PRO A 159 10.20 -17.42 8.24
CA PRO A 159 11.25 -17.18 7.24
C PRO A 159 11.19 -18.14 6.04
N ASP A 160 10.46 -19.25 6.15
CA ASP A 160 10.28 -20.23 5.07
C ASP A 160 8.94 -20.05 4.32
N PHE A 161 8.14 -19.01 4.65
CA PHE A 161 6.83 -18.77 4.03
C PHE A 161 6.91 -18.75 2.49
N LEU A 162 7.84 -17.98 1.92
CA LEU A 162 7.97 -17.85 0.47
C LEU A 162 8.48 -19.13 -0.20
N LEU A 163 9.34 -19.88 0.50
CA LEU A 163 9.81 -21.18 0.01
C LEU A 163 8.62 -22.15 -0.10
N ASN A 164 7.86 -22.29 1.00
CA ASN A 164 6.67 -23.13 1.07
C ASN A 164 5.60 -22.69 0.06
N TYR A 165 5.39 -21.38 -0.10
CA TYR A 165 4.49 -20.83 -1.11
C TYR A 165 4.87 -21.28 -2.52
N LEU A 166 6.12 -21.09 -2.94
CA LEU A 166 6.60 -21.48 -4.27
C LEU A 166 6.58 -22.99 -4.52
N GLU A 167 6.69 -23.80 -3.47
CA GLU A 167 6.60 -25.25 -3.59
C GLU A 167 5.15 -25.70 -3.71
N SER A 168 4.25 -25.14 -2.89
CA SER A 168 2.82 -25.42 -2.94
C SER A 168 2.14 -24.92 -4.22
N SER A 169 2.68 -23.89 -4.86
CA SER A 169 2.14 -23.36 -6.12
C SER A 169 2.43 -24.23 -7.33
N ARG A 170 3.35 -25.20 -7.22
CA ARG A 170 3.61 -26.19 -8.27
C ARG A 170 2.49 -27.22 -8.27
N LEU A 171 1.72 -27.28 -9.35
CA LEU A 171 0.78 -28.37 -9.55
C LEU A 171 1.57 -29.69 -9.63
N SER A 172 1.17 -30.69 -8.85
CA SER A 172 1.68 -32.05 -9.04
C SER A 172 1.31 -32.53 -10.44
N ALA A 173 2.24 -33.21 -11.12
CA ALA A 173 1.95 -33.77 -12.44
C ALA A 173 0.72 -34.69 -12.36
N PRO A 174 -0.20 -34.64 -13.33
CA PRO A 174 -1.28 -35.62 -13.38
C PRO A 174 -0.66 -37.03 -13.44
N PRO A 175 -1.26 -38.03 -12.75
CA PRO A 175 -0.77 -39.40 -12.85
C PRO A 175 -0.76 -39.83 -14.33
N PRO A 176 0.22 -40.65 -14.75
CA PRO A 176 0.32 -41.08 -16.14
C PRO A 176 -1.01 -41.70 -16.56
N SER A 177 -1.56 -41.23 -17.68
CA SER A 177 -2.74 -41.83 -18.29
C SER A 177 -2.44 -43.30 -18.57
N SER A 178 -3.38 -44.17 -18.23
CA SER A 178 -3.30 -45.63 -18.43
C SER A 178 -3.09 -46.09 -19.89
N GLU A 179 -2.96 -45.16 -20.84
CA GLU A 179 -2.57 -45.40 -22.24
C GLU A 179 -1.03 -45.47 -22.44
N GLU A 180 -0.20 -44.88 -21.57
CA GLU A 180 1.28 -44.94 -21.69
C GLU A 180 1.89 -46.19 -21.01
N ALA A 181 1.09 -47.00 -20.33
CA ALA A 181 1.54 -48.26 -19.71
C ALA A 181 1.42 -49.48 -20.65
N VAL A 182 0.99 -49.26 -21.90
CA VAL A 182 0.82 -50.30 -22.93
C VAL A 182 1.44 -49.82 -24.24
N GLU A 183 2.73 -49.51 -24.22
CA GLU A 183 3.61 -49.52 -25.40
C GLU A 183 5.02 -49.96 -24.98
#